data_AF-A0A0U2UW50-F1
#
_entry.id   AF-A0A0U2UW50-F1
#
_cell.length_a   1.000
_cell.length_b   1.000
_cell.length_c   1.000
_cell.angle_alpha   90.00
_cell.angle_beta   90.00
_cell.angle_gamma   90.00
#
_symmetry.space_group_name_H-M   'P 1'
#
loop_
_entity.id
_entity.type
_entity.pdbx_description
1 polymer ?
#
loop_
_entity_poly.entity_id
_entity_poly.type
_entity_poly.pdbx_seq_one_letter_code
_entity_poly.pdbx_strand_id
1 'polypeptide(L)'
;MPEWKDEVKEHIDAYMKKSEAIKNAIHKQLGSLRIHSIEGAVETVGHDPLWKVTIWTERSRLKVDFTISLKEIEEFEHVIDDYGQIVPTLPKDLDKAIQSILLRKIKERLPV
;
A
#
# COMPACT_ATOMS: atom_id res chain seq x y z
N MET A 1 20.23 8.01 -5.43
CA MET A 1 19.06 7.67 -4.59
C MET A 1 19.59 6.98 -3.33
N PRO A 2 19.00 7.19 -2.15
CA PRO A 2 19.33 6.40 -0.96
C PRO A 2 19.09 4.91 -1.25
N GLU A 3 20.03 4.03 -0.90
CA GLU A 3 19.98 2.58 -1.21
C GLU A 3 18.68 1.91 -0.72
N TRP A 4 18.17 2.35 0.42
CA TRP A 4 16.92 1.84 1.00
C TRP A 4 15.67 2.11 0.14
N LYS A 5 15.68 3.13 -0.75
CA LYS A 5 14.53 3.40 -1.65
C LYS A 5 14.34 2.31 -2.69
N ASP A 6 15.45 1.73 -3.18
CA ASP A 6 15.42 0.60 -4.10
C ASP A 6 14.96 -0.67 -3.37
N GLU A 7 15.39 -0.88 -2.13
CA GLU A 7 14.90 -1.99 -1.27
C GLU A 7 13.39 -1.93 -1.05
N VAL A 8 12.84 -0.74 -0.76
CA VAL A 8 11.39 -0.54 -0.61
C VAL A 8 10.66 -0.90 -1.89
N LYS A 9 11.20 -0.48 -3.04
CA LYS A 9 10.60 -0.77 -4.34
C LYS A 9 10.57 -2.26 -4.64
N GLU A 10 11.68 -2.97 -4.43
CA GLU A 10 11.74 -4.42 -4.60
C GLU A 10 10.78 -5.13 -3.63
N HIS A 11 10.69 -4.66 -2.39
CA HIS A 11 9.83 -5.25 -1.39
C HIS A 11 8.34 -5.07 -1.71
N ILE A 12 7.92 -3.89 -2.16
CA ILE A 12 6.52 -3.66 -2.57
C ILE A 12 6.20 -4.48 -3.82
N ASP A 13 7.10 -4.60 -4.78
CA ASP A 13 6.90 -5.47 -5.95
C ASP A 13 6.73 -6.94 -5.53
N ALA A 14 7.56 -7.42 -4.61
CA ALA A 14 7.45 -8.75 -4.01
C ALA A 14 6.13 -8.91 -3.22
N TYR A 15 5.68 -7.88 -2.52
CA TYR A 15 4.41 -7.88 -1.80
C TYR A 15 3.23 -7.98 -2.78
N MET A 16 3.21 -7.16 -3.84
CA MET A 16 2.12 -7.18 -4.84
C MET A 16 2.04 -8.52 -5.58
N LYS A 17 3.17 -9.24 -5.74
CA LYS A 17 3.18 -10.62 -6.25
C LYS A 17 2.46 -11.59 -5.32
N LYS A 18 2.44 -11.35 -4.00
CA LYS A 18 1.65 -12.13 -3.02
C LYS A 18 0.16 -11.76 -3.03
N SER A 19 -0.43 -11.60 -4.22
CA SER A 19 -1.80 -11.13 -4.41
C SER A 19 -2.85 -11.93 -3.62
N GLU A 20 -2.67 -13.24 -3.44
CA GLU A 20 -3.55 -14.08 -2.62
C GLU A 20 -3.49 -13.74 -1.13
N ALA A 21 -2.30 -13.48 -0.58
CA ALA A 21 -2.16 -13.09 0.83
C ALA A 21 -2.85 -11.74 1.08
N ILE A 22 -2.72 -10.80 0.14
CA ILE A 22 -3.39 -9.49 0.18
C ILE A 22 -4.92 -9.67 0.11
N LYS A 23 -5.42 -10.51 -0.81
CA LYS A 23 -6.86 -10.81 -0.91
C LYS A 23 -7.40 -11.40 0.39
N ASN A 24 -6.70 -12.38 0.98
CA ASN A 24 -7.10 -13.00 2.24
C ASN A 24 -7.09 -11.99 3.41
N ALA A 25 -6.07 -11.14 3.47
CA ALA A 25 -5.97 -10.08 4.47
C ALA A 25 -7.13 -9.08 4.37
N ILE A 26 -7.45 -8.64 3.14
CA ILE A 26 -8.57 -7.72 2.91
C ILE A 26 -9.89 -8.41 3.19
N HIS A 27 -10.07 -9.67 2.80
CA HIS A 27 -11.29 -10.42 3.09
C HIS A 27 -11.51 -10.57 4.60
N LYS A 28 -10.45 -10.84 5.37
CA LYS A 28 -10.51 -10.95 6.83
C LYS A 28 -10.89 -9.62 7.51
N GLN A 29 -10.43 -8.49 6.97
CA GLN A 29 -10.64 -7.16 7.56
C GLN A 29 -11.92 -6.48 7.09
N LEU A 30 -12.29 -6.65 5.83
CA LEU A 30 -13.43 -6.00 5.18
C LEU A 30 -14.60 -6.94 4.89
N GLY A 31 -14.55 -8.22 5.28
CA GLY A 31 -15.63 -9.21 5.44
C GLY A 31 -16.68 -9.34 4.32
N SER A 32 -17.40 -8.26 4.03
CA SER A 32 -18.32 -8.08 2.92
C SER A 32 -17.61 -7.89 1.57
N LEU A 33 -16.35 -7.43 1.55
CA LEU A 33 -15.60 -7.21 0.31
C LEU A 33 -14.96 -8.52 -0.19
N ARG A 34 -15.50 -9.07 -1.27
CA ARG A 34 -14.86 -10.15 -2.03
C ARG A 34 -14.08 -9.57 -3.18
N ILE A 35 -12.75 -9.73 -3.14
CA ILE A 35 -11.85 -9.25 -4.18
C ILE A 35 -11.62 -10.36 -5.19
N HIS A 36 -11.96 -10.06 -6.44
CA HIS A 36 -11.71 -10.94 -7.58
C HIS A 36 -10.23 -10.89 -7.98
N SER A 37 -9.71 -9.69 -8.21
CA SER A 37 -8.32 -9.46 -8.60
C SER A 37 -7.75 -8.19 -7.96
N ILE A 38 -6.44 -8.23 -7.74
CA ILE A 38 -5.62 -7.09 -7.31
C ILE A 38 -4.51 -6.99 -8.33
N GLU A 39 -4.40 -5.84 -8.97
CA GLU A 39 -3.35 -5.53 -9.93
C GLU A 39 -2.47 -4.45 -9.31
N GLY A 40 -1.16 -4.72 -9.23
CA GLY A 40 -0.16 -3.77 -8.81
C GLY A 40 0.72 -3.39 -9.99
N ALA A 41 0.88 -2.09 -10.22
CA ALA A 41 1.83 -1.57 -11.18
C ALA A 41 2.68 -0.49 -10.49
N VAL A 42 3.99 -0.50 -10.75
CA VAL A 42 4.88 0.58 -10.34
C VAL A 42 4.91 1.61 -11.46
N GLU A 43 4.45 2.82 -11.17
CA GLU A 43 4.68 3.99 -12.01
C GLU A 43 5.76 4.85 -11.36
N THR A 44 6.69 5.35 -12.16
CA THR A 44 7.68 6.34 -11.69
C THR A 44 7.24 7.70 -12.19
N VAL A 45 6.82 8.56 -11.28
CA VAL A 45 6.47 9.95 -11.60
C VAL A 45 7.60 10.83 -11.07
N GLY A 46 8.51 11.21 -11.98
CA GLY A 46 9.74 11.89 -11.61
C GLY A 46 10.75 10.96 -10.94
N HIS A 47 11.27 11.35 -9.77
CA HIS A 47 12.26 10.59 -9.00
C HIS A 47 11.66 9.68 -7.91
N ASP A 48 10.36 9.75 -7.63
CA ASP A 48 9.75 8.94 -6.57
C ASP A 48 8.86 7.84 -7.14
N PRO A 49 8.96 6.60 -6.60
CA PRO A 49 8.11 5.50 -7.00
C PRO A 49 6.67 5.70 -6.50
N LEU A 50 5.72 5.39 -7.37
CA LEU A 50 4.29 5.32 -7.08
C LEU A 50 3.79 3.91 -7.40
N TRP A 51 3.10 3.28 -6.47
CA TRP A 51 2.49 1.97 -6.67
C TRP A 51 1.01 2.15 -6.94
N LYS A 52 0.63 2.01 -8.21
CA LYS A 52 -0.77 1.99 -8.62
C LYS A 52 -1.36 0.64 -8.29
N VAL A 53 -2.43 0.67 -7.52
CA VAL A 53 -3.18 -0.50 -7.08
C VAL A 53 -4.59 -0.40 -7.65
N THR A 54 -4.97 -1.44 -8.39
CA THR A 54 -6.32 -1.61 -8.92
C THR A 54 -6.95 -2.82 -8.28
N ILE A 55 -8.11 -2.65 -7.67
CA ILE A 55 -8.84 -3.73 -7.02
C ILE A 55 -10.19 -3.89 -7.69
N TRP A 56 -10.48 -5.12 -8.08
CA TRP A 56 -11.75 -5.52 -8.67
C TRP A 56 -12.54 -6.36 -7.68
N THR A 57 -13.76 -5.94 -7.37
CA THR A 57 -14.65 -6.64 -6.43
C THR A 57 -15.65 -7.54 -7.17
N GLU A 58 -15.96 -8.71 -6.61
CA GLU A 58 -16.84 -9.71 -7.26
C GLU A 58 -18.31 -9.25 -7.32
N ARG A 59 -18.82 -8.66 -6.24
CA ARG A 59 -20.26 -8.38 -6.11
C ARG A 59 -20.72 -7.10 -6.78
N SER A 60 -19.82 -6.14 -7.02
CA SER A 60 -20.24 -4.77 -7.33
C SER A 60 -19.77 -4.27 -8.70
N ARG A 61 -19.00 -5.05 -9.47
CA ARG A 61 -18.20 -4.54 -10.61
C ARG A 61 -17.46 -3.24 -10.25
N LEU A 62 -17.18 -3.05 -8.96
CA LEU A 62 -16.60 -1.82 -8.45
C LEU A 62 -15.10 -1.97 -8.64
N LYS A 63 -14.57 -1.08 -9.46
CA LYS A 63 -13.15 -0.89 -9.66
C LYS A 63 -12.68 0.19 -8.70
N VAL A 64 -11.75 -0.16 -7.82
CA VAL A 64 -11.14 0.77 -6.87
C VAL A 64 -9.70 0.97 -7.30
N ASP A 65 -9.42 2.15 -7.84
CA ASP A 65 -8.09 2.57 -8.27
C ASP A 65 -7.51 3.56 -7.25
N PHE A 66 -6.30 3.31 -6.78
CA PHE A 66 -5.55 4.25 -5.98
C PHE A 66 -4.04 4.07 -6.16
N THR A 67 -3.28 5.07 -5.74
CA THR A 67 -1.82 5.02 -5.73
C THR A 67 -1.33 5.04 -4.28
N ILE A 68 -0.26 4.32 -4.01
CA ILE A 68 0.52 4.41 -2.78
C ILE A 68 1.82 5.12 -3.16
N SER A 69 2.17 6.17 -2.42
CA SER A 69 3.44 6.87 -2.59
C SER A 69 4.47 6.42 -1.56
N LEU A 70 5.76 6.58 -1.87
CA LEU A 70 6.84 6.33 -0.91
C LEU A 70 6.65 7.15 0.38
N LYS A 71 6.20 8.40 0.22
CA LYS A 71 5.89 9.30 1.34
C LYS A 71 4.85 8.72 2.29
N GLU A 72 3.78 8.10 1.77
CA GLU A 72 2.77 7.47 2.63
C GLU A 72 3.33 6.30 3.46
N ILE A 73 4.35 5.64 2.94
CA ILE A 73 5.05 4.55 3.62
C ILE A 73 5.99 5.12 4.69
N GLU A 74 6.71 6.20 4.37
CA GLU A 74 7.55 6.93 5.33
C GLU A 74 6.73 7.53 6.48
N GLU A 75 5.52 8.02 6.19
CA GLU A 75 4.60 8.60 7.18
C GLU A 75 3.84 7.53 7.99
N PHE A 76 3.91 6.25 7.60
CA PHE A 76 3.21 5.18 8.31
C PHE A 76 3.75 4.99 9.73
N GLU A 77 5.08 4.98 9.87
CA GLU A 77 5.77 4.87 11.15
C GLU A 77 6.67 6.10 11.31
N HIS A 78 6.15 7.13 11.98
CA HIS A 78 6.92 8.33 12.26
C HIS A 78 7.76 8.11 13.52
N VAL A 79 9.07 8.32 13.40
CA VAL A 79 9.94 8.50 14.56
C VAL A 79 10.07 10.00 14.76
N ILE A 80 9.76 10.44 15.98
CA ILE A 80 9.97 11.83 16.39
C ILE A 80 11.39 11.88 16.98
N ASP A 81 12.25 12.71 16.43
CA ASP A 81 13.59 12.92 16.99
C ASP A 81 13.54 13.74 18.29
N ASP A 82 14.69 13.90 18.95
CA ASP A 82 14.80 14.67 20.19
C ASP A 82 14.41 16.16 20.04
N TYR A 83 14.26 16.64 18.80
CA TYR A 83 13.85 18.00 18.46
C TYR A 83 12.35 18.10 18.09
N GLY A 84 11.60 17.00 18.19
CA GLY A 84 10.19 16.99 17.82
C GLY A 84 9.93 16.92 16.32
N GLN A 85 10.95 16.65 15.50
CA GLN A 85 10.82 16.54 14.05
C GLN A 85 10.44 15.12 13.63
N ILE A 86 9.52 15.01 12.67
CA ILE A 86 9.18 13.73 12.05
C ILE A 86 10.34 13.35 11.11
N VAL A 87 11.09 12.34 11.52
CA VAL A 87 12.12 11.75 10.67
C VAL A 87 11.46 10.69 9.80
N PRO A 88 11.56 10.78 8.46
CA PRO A 88 11.11 9.71 7.58
C PRO A 88 11.96 8.47 7.86
N THR A 89 11.31 7.40 8.30
CA THR A 89 11.98 6.12 8.57
C THR A 89 11.35 5.01 7.76
N LEU A 90 12.14 3.98 7.47
CA LEU A 90 11.61 2.74 6.93
C LEU A 90 10.78 2.08 8.03
N PRO A 91 9.49 1.76 7.78
CA PRO A 91 8.70 1.00 8.74
C PRO A 91 9.41 -0.31 9.09
N LYS A 92 9.38 -0.69 10.37
CA LYS A 92 9.98 -1.97 10.80
C LYS A 92 9.34 -3.18 10.12
N ASP A 93 8.06 -3.03 9.75
CA ASP A 93 7.26 -4.05 9.08
C ASP A 93 6.60 -3.45 7.84
N LEU A 94 7.30 -3.53 6.71
CA LEU A 94 6.86 -2.95 5.44
C LEU A 94 5.58 -3.61 4.91
N ASP A 95 5.47 -4.93 5.03
CA ASP A 95 4.27 -5.70 4.66
C ASP A 95 3.04 -5.16 5.40
N LYS A 96 3.17 -4.93 6.72
CA LYS A 96 2.09 -4.37 7.54
C LYS A 96 1.77 -2.91 7.19
N ALA A 97 2.79 -2.10 6.88
CA ALA A 97 2.62 -0.71 6.45
C ALA A 97 1.82 -0.64 5.14
N ILE A 98 2.27 -1.38 4.13
CA ILE A 98 1.61 -1.47 2.82
C ILE A 98 0.18 -1.97 2.99
N GLN A 99 -0.04 -3.03 3.76
CA GLN A 99 -1.36 -3.60 4.03
C GLN A 99 -2.31 -2.58 4.68
N SER A 100 -1.82 -1.82 5.67
CA SER A 100 -2.61 -0.82 6.38
C SER A 100 -3.00 0.35 5.47
N ILE A 101 -2.06 0.83 4.64
CA ILE A 101 -2.32 1.88 3.65
C ILE A 101 -3.34 1.39 2.61
N LEU A 102 -3.20 0.16 2.13
CA LEU A 102 -4.16 -0.50 1.23
C LEU A 102 -5.57 -0.49 1.82
N LEU A 103 -5.73 -1.01 3.05
CA LEU A 103 -7.02 -1.09 3.72
C LEU A 103 -7.64 0.29 3.94
N ARG A 104 -6.84 1.28 4.34
CA ARG A 104 -7.28 2.67 4.52
C ARG A 104 -7.85 3.22 3.22
N LYS A 105 -7.09 3.16 2.12
CA LYS A 105 -7.52 3.70 0.83
C LYS A 105 -8.72 2.98 0.26
N ILE A 106 -8.82 1.66 0.43
CA ILE A 106 -10.00 0.90 0.03
C ILE A 106 -11.21 1.41 0.80
N LYS A 107 -11.11 1.53 2.13
CA LYS A 107 -12.20 2.01 2.98
C LYS A 107 -12.65 3.42 2.62
N GLU A 108 -11.72 4.32 2.28
CA GLU A 108 -12.04 5.69 1.85
C GLU A 108 -12.74 5.74 0.48
N ARG A 109 -12.49 4.76 -0.39
CA ARG A 109 -13.03 4.70 -1.76
C ARG A 109 -14.30 3.87 -1.88
N LEU A 110 -14.62 3.05 -0.88
CA LEU A 110 -15.87 2.29 -0.84
C LEU A 110 -17.00 3.20 -0.34
N PRO A 111 -18.10 3.37 -1.09
CA PRO A 111 -19.30 3.99 -0.56
C PRO A 111 -19.87 3.05 0.51
N VAL A 112 -19.83 3.49 1.78
CA VAL A 112 -20.48 2.82 2.91
C VAL A 112 -21.99 2.98 2.80
#